data_AF-A0A947BPU0-F1
#
_entry.id   AF-A0A947BPU0-F1
#
_cell.length_a   1.000
_cell.length_b   1.000
_cell.length_c   1.000
_cell.angle_alpha   90.00
_cell.angle_beta   90.00
_cell.angle_gamma   90.00
#
_symmetry.space_group_name_H-M   'P 1'
#
loop_
_entity.id
_entity.type
_entity.pdbx_description
1 polymer ?
#
loop_
_entity_poly.entity_id
_entity_poly.type
_entity_poly.pdbx_seq_one_letter_code
_entity_poly.pdbx_strand_id
1 'polypeptide(L)'
;LWYAVSGNYKSEPESGLINEDTNGVFQIVDAAAAVQEDDVVAVIFAPGTAFSGQVRNIDVDTHCGEDYGNPIAYLEGNGATDNANLQDVEDSPDQFIQASLTSAAEPVPYNDYLITITRAEIWQAIMSRSDLQNRFSEVTEALAQCLAEYVNHADNPNKRFPWPAKLDLDGADYRVMANYSDKLNATAGYAGRIPFNIDDSNAVIVTSVEDNYLDPLNDPPVAGTDICFDMNLAISGVNNINLTDEDSEHRIILNNWKDHFFYAVSKDYALPDTGAASCSGDCVSIENPAAVFTSYAAIVFFSGSPYAGQLRDNANKDNVAFYLENGNAGDFTDAGGNGVYSTASADPAISNDIMFCLTDQANPAVVAC
;
A
#
# COMPACT_ATOMS: atom_id res chain seq x y z
N LEU A 1 11.53 -7.84 31.58
CA LEU A 1 11.52 -7.07 30.32
C LEU A 1 10.07 -6.79 30.00
N TRP A 2 9.76 -5.60 29.50
CA TRP A 2 8.46 -5.27 28.93
C TRP A 2 8.63 -5.00 27.44
N TYR A 3 7.55 -5.02 26.68
CA TYR A 3 7.58 -4.61 25.28
C TYR A 3 6.30 -3.90 24.89
N ALA A 4 6.40 -3.01 23.92
CA ALA A 4 5.28 -2.35 23.27
C ALA A 4 5.41 -2.54 21.75
N VAL A 5 4.28 -2.66 21.07
CA VAL A 5 4.20 -2.72 19.59
C VAL A 5 3.21 -1.66 19.13
N SER A 6 3.59 -0.92 18.11
CA SER A 6 2.79 0.11 17.47
C SER A 6 1.46 -0.47 17.00
N GLY A 7 0.37 0.25 17.20
CA GLY A 7 -0.98 -0.20 16.80
C GLY A 7 -1.06 -0.60 15.32
N ASN A 8 -0.41 0.17 14.45
CA ASN A 8 -0.35 -0.07 13.00
C ASN A 8 0.43 -1.33 12.58
N TYR A 9 1.06 -2.03 13.53
CA TYR A 9 1.83 -3.25 13.31
C TYR A 9 1.29 -4.43 14.12
N LYS A 10 0.11 -4.29 14.74
CA LYS A 10 -0.54 -5.36 15.49
C LYS A 10 -1.38 -6.22 14.58
N SER A 11 -1.38 -7.52 14.87
CA SER A 11 -2.31 -8.47 14.26
C SER A 11 -3.69 -8.48 14.94
N GLU A 12 -3.82 -7.91 16.15
CA GLU A 12 -5.10 -7.84 16.87
C GLU A 12 -5.15 -6.58 17.78
N PRO A 13 -6.11 -5.65 17.57
CA PRO A 13 -6.96 -5.60 16.37
C PRO A 13 -6.08 -5.50 15.12
N GLU A 14 -6.52 -6.13 14.03
CA GLU A 14 -5.76 -6.16 12.78
C GLU A 14 -5.51 -4.74 12.29
N SER A 15 -4.24 -4.39 12.12
CA SER A 15 -3.84 -3.17 11.42
C SER A 15 -4.28 -3.25 9.96
N GLY A 16 -4.76 -2.15 9.37
CA GLY A 16 -5.22 -2.14 7.99
C GLY A 16 -4.16 -2.49 6.94
N LEU A 17 -3.57 -1.49 6.28
CA LEU A 17 -2.49 -1.72 5.32
C LEU A 17 -1.16 -1.85 6.09
N ILE A 18 -0.46 -2.98 5.92
CA ILE A 18 0.94 -3.18 6.35
C ILE A 18 1.84 -3.19 5.11
N ASN A 19 2.51 -2.08 4.87
CA ASN A 19 3.49 -1.90 3.81
C ASN A 19 4.60 -0.93 4.27
N GLU A 20 5.56 -0.64 3.39
CA GLU A 20 6.70 0.24 3.71
C GLU A 20 6.27 1.66 4.14
N ASP A 21 5.07 2.08 3.77
CA ASP A 21 4.49 3.38 4.09
C ASP A 21 3.72 3.39 5.43
N THR A 22 3.57 2.23 6.09
CA THR A 22 2.89 2.12 7.39
C THR A 22 3.78 2.69 8.49
N ASN A 23 3.42 3.84 9.07
CA ASN A 23 4.22 4.48 10.13
C ASN A 23 4.15 3.73 11.47
N GLY A 24 5.30 3.69 12.16
CA GLY A 24 5.33 3.39 13.59
C GLY A 24 4.74 4.56 14.37
N VAL A 25 4.10 4.29 15.50
CA VAL A 25 3.43 5.31 16.33
C VAL A 25 4.16 5.52 17.65
N PHE A 26 5.44 5.17 17.73
CA PHE A 26 6.25 5.41 18.92
C PHE A 26 7.41 6.36 18.64
N GLN A 27 7.72 7.17 19.64
CA GLN A 27 8.85 8.10 19.67
C GLN A 27 9.69 7.88 20.91
N ILE A 28 11.01 7.93 20.75
CA ILE A 28 11.94 8.01 21.88
C ILE A 28 12.35 9.46 22.06
N VAL A 29 12.15 10.00 23.25
CA VAL A 29 12.49 11.39 23.58
C VAL A 29 13.59 11.46 24.63
N ASP A 30 14.29 12.60 24.67
CA ASP A 30 15.21 12.92 25.75
C ASP A 30 14.50 13.62 26.94
N ALA A 31 15.29 14.00 27.96
CA ALA A 31 14.76 14.69 29.13
C ALA A 31 14.13 16.06 28.83
N ALA A 32 14.44 16.67 27.69
CA ALA A 32 13.88 17.94 27.22
C ALA A 32 12.68 17.73 26.28
N ALA A 33 12.19 16.48 26.16
CA ALA A 33 11.14 16.06 25.22
C ALA A 33 11.50 16.26 23.74
N ALA A 34 12.80 16.31 23.41
CA ALA A 34 13.25 16.31 22.02
C ALA A 34 13.30 14.87 21.49
N VAL A 35 12.64 14.64 20.35
CA VAL A 35 12.62 13.35 19.65
C VAL A 35 14.04 12.96 19.24
N GLN A 36 14.49 11.82 19.75
CA GLN A 36 15.76 11.17 19.40
C GLN A 36 15.57 10.10 18.34
N GLU A 37 14.42 9.42 18.36
CA GLU A 37 14.04 8.39 17.40
C GLU A 37 12.54 8.45 17.16
N ASP A 38 12.13 8.27 15.90
CA ASP A 38 10.76 8.40 15.41
C ASP A 38 10.40 7.19 14.54
N ASP A 39 9.12 7.02 14.19
CA ASP A 39 8.63 5.85 13.43
C ASP A 39 9.02 4.51 14.08
N VAL A 40 9.07 4.46 15.40
CA VAL A 40 9.43 3.23 16.13
C VAL A 40 8.24 2.28 16.10
N VAL A 41 8.48 1.05 15.66
CA VAL A 41 7.46 0.00 15.52
C VAL A 41 7.33 -0.80 16.82
N ALA A 42 8.45 -1.12 17.46
CA ALA A 42 8.45 -1.82 18.73
C ALA A 42 9.52 -1.27 19.68
N VAL A 43 9.22 -1.34 20.96
CA VAL A 43 10.16 -0.96 22.03
C VAL A 43 10.25 -2.12 23.01
N ILE A 44 11.47 -2.48 23.40
CA ILE A 44 11.76 -3.43 24.47
C ILE A 44 12.32 -2.64 25.64
N PHE A 45 11.65 -2.74 26.78
CA PHE A 45 12.03 -2.07 28.02
C PHE A 45 12.76 -3.05 28.93
N ALA A 46 13.92 -2.61 29.40
CA ALA A 46 14.66 -3.24 30.48
C ALA A 46 14.62 -2.32 31.71
N PRO A 47 13.65 -2.57 32.62
CA PRO A 47 13.60 -1.89 33.91
C PRO A 47 14.95 -1.92 34.62
N GLY A 48 15.41 -0.77 35.10
CA GLY A 48 16.60 -0.73 35.93
C GLY A 48 16.30 -1.15 37.37
N THR A 49 17.17 -0.77 38.30
CA THR A 49 17.02 -1.08 39.72
C THR A 49 15.77 -0.42 40.30
N ALA A 50 14.99 -1.14 41.09
CA ALA A 50 13.79 -0.59 41.71
C ALA A 50 14.12 0.63 42.60
N PHE A 51 13.41 1.73 42.39
CA PHE A 51 13.48 2.90 43.26
C PHE A 51 12.71 2.69 44.56
N SER A 52 12.95 3.56 45.54
CA SER A 52 12.23 3.51 46.81
C SER A 52 10.73 3.69 46.59
N GLY A 53 9.93 2.74 47.09
CA GLY A 53 8.47 2.75 46.93
C GLY A 53 7.95 1.91 45.77
N GLN A 54 8.80 1.50 44.82
CA GLN A 54 8.43 0.50 43.83
C GLN A 54 8.42 -0.89 44.47
N VAL A 55 7.26 -1.54 44.43
CA VAL A 55 7.07 -2.91 44.91
C VAL A 55 6.83 -3.79 43.70
N ARG A 56 7.88 -4.51 43.27
CA ARG A 56 7.82 -5.47 42.18
C ARG A 56 7.47 -6.84 42.76
N ASN A 57 6.18 -7.18 42.72
CA ASN A 57 5.71 -8.46 43.23
C ASN A 57 5.97 -9.56 42.20
N ILE A 58 6.37 -10.74 42.68
CA ILE A 58 6.51 -11.94 41.86
C ILE A 58 5.41 -12.89 42.28
N ASP A 59 4.48 -13.19 41.37
CA ASP A 59 3.50 -14.25 41.58
C ASP A 59 4.09 -15.63 41.26
N VAL A 60 4.50 -16.34 42.30
CA VAL A 60 5.14 -17.66 42.21
C VAL A 60 4.24 -18.75 41.59
N ASP A 61 2.93 -18.52 41.50
CA ASP A 61 1.97 -19.49 40.96
C ASP A 61 1.75 -19.33 39.44
N THR A 62 2.48 -18.40 38.81
CA THR A 62 2.39 -18.15 37.38
C THR A 62 3.70 -18.47 36.66
N HIS A 63 3.62 -18.73 35.35
CA HIS A 63 4.76 -19.25 34.58
C HIS A 63 5.95 -18.27 34.52
N CYS A 64 5.71 -16.98 34.78
CA CYS A 64 6.73 -15.92 34.71
C CYS A 64 6.66 -14.89 35.87
N GLY A 65 5.90 -15.12 36.95
CA GLY A 65 5.85 -14.19 38.08
C GLY A 65 4.86 -13.02 37.95
N GLU A 66 3.79 -13.17 37.17
CA GLU A 66 2.89 -12.15 36.63
C GLU A 66 2.57 -10.97 37.56
N ASP A 67 3.06 -9.78 37.21
CA ASP A 67 2.52 -8.48 37.64
C ASP A 67 2.28 -7.60 36.40
N TYR A 68 1.71 -8.20 35.35
CA TYR A 68 1.55 -7.56 34.03
C TYR A 68 0.59 -6.37 34.05
N GLY A 69 -0.31 -6.30 35.02
CA GLY A 69 -1.28 -5.21 35.17
C GLY A 69 -0.72 -3.97 35.87
N ASN A 70 0.55 -3.98 36.27
CA ASN A 70 1.16 -2.94 37.10
C ASN A 70 2.46 -2.38 36.47
N PRO A 71 2.41 -1.84 35.24
CA PRO A 71 3.60 -1.31 34.58
C PRO A 71 4.28 -0.20 35.41
N ILE A 72 3.52 0.58 36.19
CA ILE A 72 4.02 1.67 37.05
C ILE A 72 4.99 1.17 38.14
N ALA A 73 4.93 -0.10 38.55
CA ALA A 73 5.89 -0.66 39.50
C ALA A 73 7.26 -1.00 38.88
N TYR A 74 7.35 -0.98 37.55
CA TYR A 74 8.51 -1.45 36.79
C TYR A 74 9.10 -0.40 35.86
N LEU A 75 8.26 0.41 35.23
CA LEU A 75 8.64 1.41 34.23
C LEU A 75 8.55 2.79 34.87
N GLU A 76 9.50 3.66 34.52
CA GLU A 76 9.63 4.99 35.09
C GLU A 76 9.55 6.09 34.03
N GLY A 77 9.38 7.33 34.52
CA GLY A 77 9.35 8.53 33.71
C GLY A 77 10.09 9.68 34.39
N ASN A 78 10.28 10.78 33.66
CA ASN A 78 10.89 12.01 34.19
C ASN A 78 9.86 13.00 34.77
N GLY A 79 8.59 12.57 34.90
CA GLY A 79 7.47 13.40 35.34
C GLY A 79 6.81 14.22 34.23
N ALA A 80 7.37 14.23 33.01
CA ALA A 80 6.76 14.79 31.80
C ALA A 80 6.37 13.68 30.81
N THR A 81 7.29 12.73 30.60
CA THR A 81 7.12 11.51 29.81
C THR A 81 7.17 10.31 30.75
N ASP A 82 6.26 9.36 30.58
CA ASP A 82 6.11 8.20 31.46
C ASP A 82 6.05 6.90 30.64
N ASN A 83 7.04 6.03 30.84
CA ASN A 83 7.11 4.77 30.12
C ASN A 83 6.00 3.79 30.50
N ALA A 84 5.33 3.98 31.65
CA ALA A 84 4.25 3.12 32.12
C ALA A 84 2.87 3.52 31.55
N ASN A 85 2.75 4.70 30.94
CA ASN A 85 1.47 5.26 30.54
C ASN A 85 1.44 5.62 29.05
N LEU A 86 0.63 4.90 28.28
CA LEU A 86 0.36 5.20 26.89
C LEU A 86 -0.67 6.34 26.78
N GLN A 87 -0.51 7.19 25.78
CA GLN A 87 -1.49 8.19 25.37
C GLN A 87 -2.64 7.47 24.67
N ASP A 88 -3.82 7.48 25.28
CA ASP A 88 -5.04 6.91 24.70
C ASP A 88 -5.65 7.88 23.66
N VAL A 89 -4.81 8.29 22.69
CA VAL A 89 -5.18 9.20 21.61
C VAL A 89 -4.87 8.52 20.29
N GLU A 90 -5.91 8.26 19.52
CA GLU A 90 -5.80 7.68 18.18
C GLU A 90 -4.90 8.53 17.27
N ASP A 91 -4.09 7.86 16.45
CA ASP A 91 -3.17 8.47 15.48
C ASP A 91 -2.18 9.50 16.05
N SER A 92 -1.91 9.45 17.36
CA SER A 92 -0.88 10.25 18.02
C SER A 92 0.28 9.36 18.45
N PRO A 93 1.54 9.79 18.29
CA PRO A 93 2.67 8.98 18.72
C PRO A 93 2.73 8.91 20.26
N ASP A 94 2.89 7.69 20.79
CA ASP A 94 3.30 7.50 22.19
C ASP A 94 4.78 7.86 22.35
N GLN A 95 5.10 8.53 23.45
CA GLN A 95 6.47 8.92 23.75
C GLN A 95 7.03 8.10 24.91
N PHE A 96 8.22 7.55 24.71
CA PHE A 96 9.00 6.87 25.72
C PHE A 96 10.31 7.62 25.98
N ILE A 97 10.81 7.52 27.20
CA ILE A 97 12.06 8.16 27.61
C ILE A 97 13.09 7.11 28.02
N GLN A 98 14.29 7.20 27.44
CA GLN A 98 15.41 6.33 27.77
C GLN A 98 16.31 6.97 28.83
N ALA A 99 16.75 6.17 29.80
CA ALA A 99 17.72 6.61 30.79
C ALA A 99 19.07 6.98 30.17
N SER A 100 19.64 8.08 30.67
CA SER A 100 20.99 8.54 30.40
C SER A 100 21.87 8.35 31.63
N LEU A 101 23.17 8.62 31.49
CA LEU A 101 24.13 8.56 32.60
C LEU A 101 23.79 9.52 33.76
N THR A 102 22.98 10.56 33.52
CA THR A 102 22.61 11.57 34.54
C THR A 102 21.19 11.39 35.07
N SER A 103 20.38 10.50 34.50
CA SER A 103 18.96 10.37 34.81
C SER A 103 18.66 10.01 36.27
N ALA A 104 19.59 9.34 36.96
CA ALA A 104 19.46 9.04 38.39
C ALA A 104 19.58 10.26 39.31
N ALA A 105 20.08 11.39 38.81
CA ALA A 105 20.25 12.64 39.56
C ALA A 105 19.14 13.67 39.27
N GLU A 106 18.22 13.37 38.36
CA GLU A 106 17.10 14.24 38.03
C GLU A 106 16.09 14.34 39.20
N PRO A 107 15.29 15.43 39.28
CA PRO A 107 14.29 15.58 40.33
C PRO A 107 13.28 14.42 40.41
N VAL A 108 12.92 13.87 39.25
CA VAL A 108 12.19 12.61 39.11
C VAL A 108 13.12 11.63 38.39
N PRO A 109 13.83 10.76 39.13
CA PRO A 109 14.81 9.87 38.54
C PRO A 109 14.12 8.72 37.78
N TYR A 110 14.75 8.30 36.69
CA TYR A 110 14.32 7.19 35.84
C TYR A 110 15.54 6.39 35.39
N ASN A 111 15.42 5.07 35.24
CA ASN A 111 16.56 4.22 34.93
C ASN A 111 16.28 3.10 33.92
N ASP A 112 15.17 3.18 33.18
CA ASP A 112 14.83 2.27 32.10
C ASP A 112 15.78 2.34 30.91
N TYR A 113 16.21 1.18 30.45
CA TYR A 113 16.92 1.04 29.18
C TYR A 113 15.97 0.58 28.10
N LEU A 114 16.08 1.18 26.92
CA LEU A 114 15.24 0.88 25.77
C LEU A 114 16.09 0.31 24.65
N ILE A 115 15.53 -0.65 23.93
CA ILE A 115 15.96 -1.02 22.58
C ILE A 115 14.73 -0.88 21.68
N THR A 116 14.92 -0.27 20.53
CA THR A 116 13.88 0.01 19.55
C THR A 116 14.03 -0.89 18.32
N ILE A 117 12.91 -1.08 17.63
CA ILE A 117 12.84 -1.61 16.27
C ILE A 117 12.05 -0.58 15.48
N THR A 118 12.69 0.01 14.48
CA THR A 118 12.11 1.05 13.64
C THR A 118 11.41 0.47 12.42
N ARG A 119 10.52 1.28 11.81
CA ARG A 119 9.94 1.01 10.49
C ARG A 119 11.01 0.71 9.45
N ALA A 120 12.04 1.56 9.40
CA ALA A 120 13.12 1.44 8.43
C ALA A 120 13.86 0.11 8.54
N GLU A 121 14.15 -0.38 9.75
CA GLU A 121 14.83 -1.67 9.94
C GLU A 121 14.00 -2.85 9.44
N ILE A 122 12.69 -2.86 9.70
CA ILE A 122 11.78 -3.91 9.25
C ILE A 122 11.69 -3.91 7.73
N TRP A 123 11.38 -2.76 7.13
CA TRP A 123 11.12 -2.71 5.69
C TRP A 123 12.38 -2.77 4.85
N GLN A 124 13.51 -2.26 5.33
CA GLN A 124 14.79 -2.50 4.65
C GLN A 124 15.09 -3.99 4.56
N ALA A 125 14.82 -4.76 5.62
CA ALA A 125 14.99 -6.21 5.60
C ALA A 125 13.99 -6.89 4.65
N ILE A 126 12.71 -6.51 4.70
CA ILE A 126 11.65 -7.11 3.85
C ILE A 126 11.88 -6.77 2.38
N MET A 127 12.11 -5.51 2.02
CA MET A 127 12.26 -5.05 0.64
C MET A 127 13.56 -5.55 -0.03
N SER A 128 14.56 -5.97 0.76
CA SER A 128 15.77 -6.62 0.24
C SER A 128 15.53 -8.02 -0.33
N ARG A 129 14.35 -8.60 -0.10
CA ARG A 129 13.96 -9.93 -0.57
C ARG A 129 13.59 -9.90 -2.05
N SER A 130 14.38 -10.57 -2.88
CA SER A 130 14.12 -10.66 -4.32
C SER A 130 12.83 -11.40 -4.66
N ASP A 131 12.43 -12.37 -3.82
CA ASP A 131 11.16 -13.09 -4.01
C ASP A 131 9.96 -12.16 -3.84
N LEU A 132 10.01 -11.20 -2.90
CA LEU A 132 8.95 -10.21 -2.77
C LEU A 132 8.90 -9.25 -3.97
N GLN A 133 10.05 -8.81 -4.47
CA GLN A 133 10.13 -7.97 -5.67
C GLN A 133 9.51 -8.65 -6.90
N ASN A 134 9.78 -9.94 -7.08
CA ASN A 134 9.14 -10.73 -8.14
C ASN A 134 7.62 -10.78 -7.94
N ARG A 135 7.15 -10.93 -6.70
CA ARG A 135 5.71 -10.95 -6.42
C ARG A 135 5.03 -9.62 -6.73
N PHE A 136 5.65 -8.46 -6.50
CA PHE A 136 5.09 -7.19 -6.96
C PHE A 136 4.92 -7.15 -8.47
N SER A 137 5.92 -7.62 -9.22
CA SER A 137 5.81 -7.74 -10.68
C SER A 137 4.71 -8.70 -11.11
N GLU A 138 4.60 -9.85 -10.46
CA GLU A 138 3.56 -10.85 -10.76
C GLU A 138 2.15 -10.29 -10.48
N VAL A 139 1.93 -9.60 -9.35
CA VAL A 139 0.63 -8.98 -9.04
C VAL A 139 0.34 -7.85 -10.03
N THR A 140 1.33 -7.04 -10.42
CA THR A 140 1.14 -5.97 -11.41
C THR A 140 0.76 -6.54 -12.78
N GLU A 141 1.44 -7.61 -13.24
CA GLU A 141 1.09 -8.31 -14.49
C GLU A 141 -0.30 -8.92 -14.39
N ALA A 142 -0.63 -9.55 -13.25
CA ALA A 142 -1.92 -10.17 -12.99
C ALA A 142 -3.06 -9.14 -13.06
N LEU A 143 -2.90 -7.95 -12.46
CA LEU A 143 -3.89 -6.87 -12.58
C LEU A 143 -4.03 -6.37 -14.02
N ALA A 144 -2.94 -6.31 -14.79
CA ALA A 144 -3.02 -6.00 -16.22
C ALA A 144 -3.72 -7.11 -17.01
N GLN A 145 -3.54 -8.38 -16.64
CA GLN A 145 -4.24 -9.51 -17.25
C GLN A 145 -5.73 -9.48 -16.95
N CYS A 146 -6.13 -9.19 -15.71
CA CYS A 146 -7.52 -8.93 -15.36
C CYS A 146 -8.15 -7.86 -16.27
N LEU A 147 -7.45 -6.76 -16.54
CA LEU A 147 -7.95 -5.71 -17.43
C LEU A 147 -8.08 -6.22 -18.87
N ALA A 148 -7.11 -7.04 -19.32
CA ALA A 148 -7.13 -7.67 -20.64
C ALA A 148 -8.31 -8.65 -20.78
N GLU A 149 -8.59 -9.46 -19.76
CA GLU A 149 -9.74 -10.38 -19.77
C GLU A 149 -11.06 -9.60 -19.71
N TYR A 150 -11.15 -8.55 -18.90
CA TYR A 150 -12.32 -7.67 -18.85
C TYR A 150 -12.65 -7.05 -20.21
N VAL A 151 -11.63 -6.46 -20.86
CA VAL A 151 -11.82 -5.83 -22.16
C VAL A 151 -12.17 -6.87 -23.22
N ASN A 152 -11.57 -8.06 -23.15
CA ASN A 152 -11.79 -9.13 -24.12
C ASN A 152 -13.04 -9.97 -23.84
N HIS A 153 -13.71 -9.79 -22.69
CA HIS A 153 -14.91 -10.53 -22.31
C HIS A 153 -16.02 -10.46 -23.38
N ALA A 154 -16.80 -11.55 -23.48
CA ALA A 154 -17.86 -11.66 -24.49
C ALA A 154 -18.98 -10.63 -24.28
N ASP A 155 -19.29 -10.33 -23.02
CA ASP A 155 -20.29 -9.33 -22.63
C ASP A 155 -19.76 -7.89 -22.74
N ASN A 156 -18.49 -7.71 -23.10
CA ASN A 156 -17.90 -6.43 -23.44
C ASN A 156 -17.65 -6.33 -24.97
N PRO A 157 -18.72 -6.19 -25.78
CA PRO A 157 -18.60 -6.25 -27.24
C PRO A 157 -17.83 -5.07 -27.82
N ASN A 158 -17.78 -3.95 -27.10
CA ASN A 158 -17.11 -2.72 -27.52
C ASN A 158 -15.65 -2.65 -27.06
N LYS A 159 -15.16 -3.65 -26.31
CA LYS A 159 -13.76 -3.72 -25.87
C LYS A 159 -13.35 -2.43 -25.14
N ARG A 160 -14.12 -2.08 -24.10
CA ARG A 160 -13.86 -0.89 -23.27
C ARG A 160 -13.31 -1.28 -21.91
N PHE A 161 -12.34 -0.53 -21.42
CA PHE A 161 -11.84 -0.72 -20.06
C PHE A 161 -12.70 0.01 -19.03
N PRO A 162 -12.65 -0.41 -17.75
CA PRO A 162 -13.35 0.31 -16.71
C PRO A 162 -12.72 1.68 -16.47
N TRP A 163 -13.48 2.59 -15.87
CA TRP A 163 -12.92 3.87 -15.42
C TRP A 163 -11.93 3.67 -14.27
N PRO A 164 -10.84 4.46 -14.20
CA PRO A 164 -9.98 4.47 -13.03
C PRO A 164 -10.72 4.92 -11.77
N ALA A 165 -10.42 4.29 -10.63
CA ALA A 165 -10.81 4.81 -9.32
C ALA A 165 -10.06 6.12 -9.03
N LYS A 166 -10.67 7.02 -8.26
CA LYS A 166 -10.04 8.30 -7.91
C LYS A 166 -8.80 8.11 -7.04
N LEU A 167 -7.85 9.03 -7.15
CA LEU A 167 -6.66 9.03 -6.30
C LEU A 167 -7.02 9.20 -4.82
N ASP A 168 -7.97 10.08 -4.50
CA ASP A 168 -8.42 10.43 -3.14
C ASP A 168 -9.53 9.51 -2.58
N LEU A 169 -10.02 8.55 -3.39
CA LEU A 169 -11.17 7.70 -3.08
C LEU A 169 -12.40 8.48 -2.55
N ASP A 170 -12.61 9.73 -2.99
CA ASP A 170 -13.65 10.62 -2.44
C ASP A 170 -13.53 10.87 -0.91
N GLY A 171 -12.29 10.82 -0.39
CA GLY A 171 -11.99 10.93 1.03
C GLY A 171 -12.31 9.67 1.84
N ALA A 172 -12.57 8.54 1.16
CA ALA A 172 -12.81 7.26 1.80
C ALA A 172 -11.49 6.57 2.22
N ASP A 173 -11.64 5.52 3.03
CA ASP A 173 -10.51 4.81 3.62
C ASP A 173 -9.79 3.90 2.61
N TYR A 174 -8.49 4.13 2.40
CA TYR A 174 -7.63 3.31 1.52
C TYR A 174 -7.47 1.87 1.98
N ARG A 175 -7.77 1.55 3.24
CA ARG A 175 -7.68 0.18 3.78
C ARG A 175 -8.79 -0.72 3.24
N VAL A 176 -9.94 -0.14 2.86
CA VAL A 176 -11.12 -0.88 2.42
C VAL A 176 -11.11 -1.03 0.90
N MET A 177 -10.98 -2.27 0.41
CA MET A 177 -10.88 -2.55 -1.03
C MET A 177 -12.08 -2.06 -1.84
N ALA A 178 -13.30 -2.17 -1.30
CA ALA A 178 -14.52 -1.70 -1.96
C ALA A 178 -14.56 -0.18 -2.21
N ASN A 179 -13.71 0.62 -1.54
CA ASN A 179 -13.63 2.07 -1.77
C ASN A 179 -12.90 2.41 -3.08
N TYR A 180 -12.15 1.47 -3.66
CA TYR A 180 -11.54 1.61 -4.99
C TYR A 180 -12.60 1.31 -6.05
N SER A 181 -13.66 2.10 -6.02
CA SER A 181 -14.75 2.02 -6.97
C SER A 181 -14.42 2.87 -8.18
N ASP A 182 -14.64 2.31 -9.36
CA ASP A 182 -14.85 3.14 -10.52
C ASP A 182 -16.08 4.02 -10.28
N LYS A 183 -16.09 5.22 -10.84
CA LYS A 183 -17.22 6.13 -10.68
C LYS A 183 -17.52 6.80 -12.01
N LEU A 184 -18.76 6.68 -12.45
CA LEU A 184 -19.24 7.33 -13.67
C LEU A 184 -18.94 8.83 -13.60
N ASN A 185 -18.09 9.30 -14.52
CA ASN A 185 -17.84 10.73 -14.73
C ASN A 185 -17.28 11.47 -13.50
N ALA A 186 -16.69 10.75 -12.53
CA ALA A 186 -16.22 11.35 -11.28
C ALA A 186 -14.70 11.59 -11.28
N THR A 187 -13.91 10.76 -11.96
CA THR A 187 -12.47 11.01 -12.12
C THR A 187 -12.28 12.03 -13.24
N ALA A 188 -11.68 13.18 -12.94
CA ALA A 188 -11.28 14.13 -13.97
C ALA A 188 -10.11 13.52 -14.75
N GLY A 189 -10.39 12.74 -15.79
CA GLY A 189 -9.37 12.18 -16.67
C GLY A 189 -9.42 10.66 -16.79
N TYR A 190 -8.39 10.14 -17.43
CA TYR A 190 -8.27 8.75 -17.85
C TYR A 190 -7.15 8.02 -17.10
N ALA A 191 -6.64 8.58 -16.00
CA ALA A 191 -5.71 7.93 -15.10
C ALA A 191 -6.09 8.10 -13.62
N GLY A 192 -5.81 7.07 -12.83
CA GLY A 192 -6.14 6.99 -11.41
C GLY A 192 -5.63 5.69 -10.78
N ARG A 193 -6.35 5.19 -9.77
CA ARG A 193 -6.06 3.91 -9.11
C ARG A 193 -6.73 2.77 -9.87
N ILE A 194 -6.20 1.55 -9.70
CA ILE A 194 -6.89 0.35 -10.18
C ILE A 194 -8.25 0.24 -9.46
N PRO A 195 -9.38 0.16 -10.19
CA PRO A 195 -10.69 -0.07 -9.57
C PRO A 195 -10.84 -1.56 -9.22
N PHE A 196 -11.35 -1.85 -8.02
CA PHE A 196 -11.72 -3.20 -7.57
C PHE A 196 -13.24 -3.42 -7.58
N ASN A 197 -14.02 -2.35 -7.41
CA ASN A 197 -15.44 -2.31 -7.73
C ASN A 197 -15.61 -1.57 -9.07
N ILE A 198 -16.28 -2.21 -10.03
CA ILE A 198 -16.47 -1.68 -11.40
C ILE A 198 -17.95 -1.57 -11.79
N ASP A 199 -18.84 -1.48 -10.80
CA ASP A 199 -20.28 -1.52 -11.00
C ASP A 199 -20.77 -0.43 -11.97
N ASP A 200 -20.15 0.74 -11.96
CA ASP A 200 -20.55 1.85 -12.83
C ASP A 200 -20.16 1.58 -14.29
N SER A 201 -18.97 1.04 -14.56
CA SER A 201 -18.56 0.63 -15.90
C SER A 201 -19.44 -0.49 -16.44
N ASN A 202 -19.74 -1.49 -15.61
CA ASN A 202 -20.62 -2.60 -15.96
C ASN A 202 -22.04 -2.12 -16.28
N ALA A 203 -22.55 -1.12 -15.55
CA ALA A 203 -23.85 -0.51 -15.82
C ALA A 203 -23.95 0.14 -17.22
N VAL A 204 -22.83 0.58 -17.79
CA VAL A 204 -22.78 1.15 -19.15
C VAL A 204 -22.62 0.09 -20.24
N ILE A 205 -21.99 -1.04 -19.93
CA ILE A 205 -21.76 -2.11 -20.91
C ILE A 205 -23.02 -2.97 -21.17
N VAL A 206 -24.01 -3.01 -20.24
CA VAL A 206 -25.35 -3.68 -20.35
C VAL A 206 -25.26 -5.23 -20.49
N THR A 207 -25.94 -6.15 -19.79
CA THR A 207 -26.71 -6.32 -18.53
C THR A 207 -26.54 -7.81 -18.17
N SER A 208 -25.36 -8.24 -17.71
CA SER A 208 -25.13 -9.59 -17.16
C SER A 208 -23.72 -9.84 -16.65
N VAL A 209 -22.78 -8.88 -16.73
CA VAL A 209 -21.53 -9.00 -15.97
C VAL A 209 -21.89 -8.79 -14.50
N GLU A 210 -22.39 -9.86 -13.87
CA GLU A 210 -22.59 -9.95 -12.40
C GLU A 210 -21.25 -9.95 -11.66
N ASP A 211 -20.13 -9.99 -12.36
CA ASP A 211 -18.82 -10.12 -11.74
C ASP A 211 -18.22 -8.74 -11.40
N ASN A 212 -18.20 -8.44 -10.10
CA ASN A 212 -17.28 -7.46 -9.55
C ASN A 212 -15.84 -7.90 -9.86
N TYR A 213 -15.07 -7.01 -10.48
CA TYR A 213 -13.73 -7.25 -10.99
C TYR A 213 -12.77 -7.90 -9.99
N LEU A 214 -12.84 -7.54 -8.70
CA LEU A 214 -11.94 -8.02 -7.65
C LEU A 214 -12.56 -7.99 -6.22
N ASP A 215 -13.90 -8.04 -6.07
CA ASP A 215 -14.57 -8.08 -4.75
C ASP A 215 -15.13 -9.48 -4.40
N PRO A 216 -14.28 -10.42 -3.96
CA PRO A 216 -14.72 -11.75 -3.54
C PRO A 216 -15.47 -11.77 -2.20
N LEU A 217 -15.54 -10.63 -1.48
CA LEU A 217 -16.10 -10.61 -0.12
C LEU A 217 -17.62 -10.45 -0.10
N ASN A 218 -18.21 -9.86 -1.15
CA ASN A 218 -19.67 -9.67 -1.24
C ASN A 218 -20.36 -10.63 -2.22
N ASP A 219 -19.60 -11.29 -3.10
CA ASP A 219 -20.11 -12.37 -3.95
C ASP A 219 -19.10 -13.54 -3.92
N PRO A 220 -19.43 -14.71 -3.34
CA PRO A 220 -18.50 -15.82 -3.32
C PRO A 220 -18.09 -16.14 -4.77
N PRO A 221 -16.79 -16.20 -5.08
CA PRO A 221 -16.32 -16.39 -6.45
C PRO A 221 -16.98 -17.63 -7.02
N VAL A 222 -17.82 -17.44 -8.04
CA VAL A 222 -18.34 -18.55 -8.82
C VAL A 222 -17.16 -19.07 -9.63
N ALA A 223 -16.59 -20.18 -9.18
CA ALA A 223 -15.41 -20.79 -9.80
C ALA A 223 -15.61 -20.89 -11.33
N GLY A 224 -14.81 -20.12 -12.08
CA GLY A 224 -14.82 -20.08 -13.55
C GLY A 224 -15.58 -18.94 -14.20
N THR A 225 -16.13 -17.95 -13.47
CA THR A 225 -16.67 -16.70 -14.06
C THR A 225 -15.90 -15.45 -13.66
N ASP A 226 -15.23 -15.45 -12.51
CA ASP A 226 -14.45 -14.31 -12.05
C ASP A 226 -13.20 -14.09 -12.93
N ILE A 227 -13.10 -12.88 -13.48
CA ILE A 227 -12.15 -12.44 -14.51
C ILE A 227 -10.70 -12.49 -13.98
N CYS A 228 -10.53 -12.46 -12.66
CA CYS A 228 -9.23 -12.42 -11.98
C CYS A 228 -8.84 -13.71 -11.23
N PHE A 229 -9.62 -14.79 -11.37
CA PHE A 229 -9.37 -16.03 -10.65
C PHE A 229 -8.38 -16.95 -11.38
N ASP A 230 -7.40 -17.53 -10.66
CA ASP A 230 -6.42 -18.51 -11.14
C ASP A 230 -5.79 -18.18 -12.50
N MET A 231 -5.13 -17.01 -12.57
CA MET A 231 -4.50 -16.51 -13.80
C MET A 231 -3.18 -17.23 -14.13
N ASN A 232 -2.89 -17.32 -15.43
CA ASN A 232 -1.60 -17.77 -15.94
C ASN A 232 -0.84 -16.62 -16.60
N LEU A 233 0.29 -16.24 -16.01
CA LEU A 233 1.12 -15.14 -16.47
C LEU A 233 1.89 -15.51 -17.74
N ALA A 234 1.68 -14.74 -18.79
CA ALA A 234 2.29 -14.99 -20.10
C ALA A 234 3.74 -14.50 -20.15
N ILE A 235 4.06 -13.38 -19.49
CA ILE A 235 5.38 -12.74 -19.54
C ILE A 235 6.26 -13.30 -18.44
N SER A 236 5.74 -13.36 -17.21
CA SER A 236 6.47 -13.94 -16.07
C SER A 236 6.56 -15.47 -16.13
N GLY A 237 5.74 -16.13 -16.94
CA GLY A 237 5.72 -17.60 -17.06
C GLY A 237 5.27 -18.32 -15.78
N VAL A 238 4.61 -17.59 -14.87
CA VAL A 238 4.08 -18.11 -13.61
C VAL A 238 2.66 -18.59 -13.84
N ASN A 239 2.35 -19.80 -13.38
CA ASN A 239 1.01 -20.36 -13.48
C ASN A 239 0.30 -20.29 -12.12
N ASN A 240 -1.02 -20.17 -12.15
CA ASN A 240 -1.90 -20.18 -10.99
C ASN A 240 -1.65 -19.03 -10.00
N ILE A 241 -1.65 -17.79 -10.50
CA ILE A 241 -1.75 -16.61 -9.64
C ILE A 241 -3.18 -16.51 -9.12
N ASN A 242 -3.34 -16.43 -7.81
CA ASN A 242 -4.65 -16.29 -7.19
C ASN A 242 -4.77 -14.92 -6.50
N LEU A 243 -5.67 -14.07 -6.99
CA LEU A 243 -5.95 -12.75 -6.41
C LEU A 243 -7.22 -12.71 -5.55
N THR A 244 -7.81 -13.88 -5.26
CA THR A 244 -9.11 -14.02 -4.60
C THR A 244 -9.05 -14.75 -3.27
N ASP A 245 -8.11 -15.69 -3.12
CA ASP A 245 -7.86 -16.42 -1.88
C ASP A 245 -7.10 -15.52 -0.91
N GLU A 246 -7.76 -15.07 0.15
CA GLU A 246 -7.22 -14.15 1.17
C GLU A 246 -5.93 -14.65 1.83
N ASP A 247 -5.70 -15.97 1.83
CA ASP A 247 -4.49 -16.58 2.40
C ASP A 247 -3.36 -16.74 1.37
N SER A 248 -3.60 -16.44 0.09
CA SER A 248 -2.58 -16.53 -0.95
C SER A 248 -1.59 -15.36 -0.89
N GLU A 249 -0.32 -15.62 -1.22
CA GLU A 249 0.74 -14.60 -1.17
C GLU A 249 0.42 -13.38 -2.06
N HIS A 250 -0.15 -13.61 -3.25
CA HIS A 250 -0.51 -12.55 -4.19
C HIS A 250 -1.66 -11.68 -3.69
N ARG A 251 -2.68 -12.29 -3.06
CA ARG A 251 -3.78 -11.55 -2.44
C ARG A 251 -3.33 -10.79 -1.21
N ILE A 252 -2.45 -11.36 -0.37
CA ILE A 252 -1.85 -10.64 0.77
C ILE A 252 -1.11 -9.38 0.28
N ILE A 253 -0.36 -9.49 -0.83
CA ILE A 253 0.30 -8.34 -1.44
C ILE A 253 -0.71 -7.33 -1.99
N LEU A 254 -1.72 -7.80 -2.74
CA LEU A 254 -2.76 -6.90 -3.24
C LEU A 254 -3.46 -6.15 -2.10
N ASN A 255 -3.81 -6.83 -1.02
CA ASN A 255 -4.51 -6.23 0.11
C ASN A 255 -3.68 -5.17 0.82
N ASN A 256 -2.38 -5.38 0.95
CA ASN A 256 -1.50 -4.49 1.72
C ASN A 256 -0.86 -3.39 0.87
N TRP A 257 -0.78 -3.56 -0.46
CA TRP A 257 -0.18 -2.59 -1.38
C TRP A 257 -1.15 -2.07 -2.44
N LYS A 258 -2.47 -2.29 -2.30
CA LYS A 258 -3.48 -1.81 -3.26
C LYS A 258 -3.38 -0.31 -3.56
N ASP A 259 -2.92 0.49 -2.60
CA ASP A 259 -2.69 1.93 -2.74
C ASP A 259 -1.40 2.30 -3.51
N HIS A 260 -0.65 1.31 -4.00
CA HIS A 260 0.50 1.51 -4.88
C HIS A 260 0.18 1.19 -6.35
N PHE A 261 -1.00 0.65 -6.65
CA PHE A 261 -1.38 0.31 -8.02
C PHE A 261 -2.16 1.45 -8.70
N PHE A 262 -1.65 1.87 -9.84
CA PHE A 262 -2.23 2.92 -10.68
C PHE A 262 -2.54 2.39 -12.07
N TYR A 263 -3.38 3.14 -12.76
CA TYR A 263 -3.96 2.73 -14.02
C TYR A 263 -4.23 3.95 -14.88
N ALA A 264 -3.79 3.90 -16.14
CA ALA A 264 -4.10 4.89 -17.17
C ALA A 264 -4.69 4.18 -18.38
N VAL A 265 -5.72 4.77 -18.98
CA VAL A 265 -6.41 4.24 -20.14
C VAL A 265 -6.41 5.24 -21.28
N SER A 266 -6.22 4.73 -22.50
CA SER A 266 -6.42 5.53 -23.70
C SER A 266 -7.87 5.93 -23.82
N LYS A 267 -8.13 7.21 -24.10
CA LYS A 267 -9.50 7.72 -24.25
C LYS A 267 -10.30 6.95 -25.30
N ASP A 268 -9.65 6.56 -26.39
CA ASP A 268 -10.25 5.74 -27.46
C ASP A 268 -10.77 4.38 -26.96
N TYR A 269 -10.18 3.85 -25.89
CA TYR A 269 -10.54 2.58 -25.26
C TYR A 269 -11.39 2.72 -23.98
N ALA A 270 -11.68 3.95 -23.56
CA ALA A 270 -12.41 4.25 -22.33
C ALA A 270 -13.93 4.33 -22.56
N LEU A 271 -14.70 4.02 -21.53
CA LEU A 271 -16.15 4.27 -21.52
C LEU A 271 -16.46 5.77 -21.49
N PRO A 272 -17.61 6.22 -22.05
CA PRO A 272 -18.63 5.43 -22.74
C PRO A 272 -18.41 5.35 -24.26
N ASP A 273 -17.18 5.57 -24.76
CA ASP A 273 -16.95 5.55 -26.21
C ASP A 273 -17.32 4.18 -26.79
N THR A 274 -17.82 4.15 -28.02
CA THR A 274 -18.26 2.94 -28.72
C THR A 274 -17.47 2.68 -30.00
N GLY A 275 -16.49 3.53 -30.35
CA GLY A 275 -15.96 3.60 -31.72
C GLY A 275 -14.59 2.97 -32.02
N ALA A 276 -13.63 2.92 -31.10
CA ALA A 276 -12.25 2.58 -31.47
C ALA A 276 -11.96 1.07 -31.34
N ALA A 277 -11.42 0.48 -32.42
CA ALA A 277 -10.81 -0.86 -32.44
C ALA A 277 -9.27 -0.80 -32.34
N SER A 278 -8.72 0.40 -32.46
CA SER A 278 -7.32 0.75 -32.31
C SER A 278 -7.22 2.24 -32.01
N CYS A 279 -6.07 2.67 -31.52
CA CYS A 279 -5.73 4.05 -31.28
C CYS A 279 -5.88 4.89 -32.55
N SER A 280 -6.55 6.04 -32.42
CA SER A 280 -6.82 6.99 -33.49
C SER A 280 -6.26 8.40 -33.22
N GLY A 281 -5.73 8.64 -32.02
CA GLY A 281 -4.96 9.85 -31.70
C GLY A 281 -4.93 10.22 -30.21
N ASP A 282 -5.92 9.79 -29.42
CA ASP A 282 -6.01 10.08 -27.98
C ASP A 282 -5.66 8.82 -27.19
N CYS A 283 -4.37 8.46 -27.18
CA CYS A 283 -3.90 7.25 -26.53
C CYS A 283 -2.67 7.47 -25.66
N VAL A 284 -2.66 6.78 -24.53
CA VAL A 284 -1.50 6.69 -23.68
C VAL A 284 -0.36 6.06 -24.46
N SER A 285 0.84 6.55 -24.23
CA SER A 285 2.03 6.05 -24.90
C SER A 285 3.20 5.93 -23.95
N ILE A 286 4.12 5.05 -24.31
CA ILE A 286 5.42 4.95 -23.67
C ILE A 286 6.46 5.66 -24.53
N GLU A 287 7.16 6.62 -23.95
CA GLU A 287 8.40 7.15 -24.51
C GLU A 287 9.53 6.15 -24.23
N ASN A 288 10.09 5.57 -25.30
CA ASN A 288 11.31 4.78 -25.16
C ASN A 288 12.57 5.69 -25.19
N PRO A 289 13.75 5.20 -24.79
CA PRO A 289 14.98 6.00 -24.77
C PRO A 289 15.42 6.59 -26.13
N ALA A 290 14.79 6.17 -27.23
CA ALA A 290 15.02 6.72 -28.58
C ALA A 290 14.01 7.82 -28.97
N ALA A 291 13.20 8.31 -28.02
CA ALA A 291 12.10 9.25 -28.23
C ALA A 291 11.07 8.74 -29.27
N VAL A 292 10.87 7.41 -29.31
CA VAL A 292 9.81 6.79 -30.09
C VAL A 292 8.66 6.46 -29.16
N PHE A 293 7.50 7.00 -29.48
CA PHE A 293 6.26 6.79 -28.74
C PHE A 293 5.57 5.53 -29.25
N THR A 294 5.29 4.60 -28.36
CA THR A 294 4.46 3.42 -28.65
C THR A 294 3.12 3.60 -27.96
N SER A 295 2.04 3.64 -28.73
CA SER A 295 0.68 3.75 -28.19
C SER A 295 0.21 2.41 -27.60
N TYR A 296 -0.52 2.51 -26.50
CA TYR A 296 -1.14 1.38 -25.82
C TYR A 296 -2.61 1.66 -25.58
N ALA A 297 -3.39 0.61 -25.31
CA ALA A 297 -4.78 0.75 -24.93
C ALA A 297 -4.93 1.17 -23.46
N ALA A 298 -4.01 0.69 -22.60
CA ALA A 298 -3.93 1.03 -21.18
C ALA A 298 -2.53 0.69 -20.63
N ILE A 299 -2.22 1.24 -19.45
CA ILE A 299 -0.98 1.02 -18.69
C ILE A 299 -1.36 0.79 -17.23
N VAL A 300 -0.76 -0.23 -16.61
CA VAL A 300 -0.83 -0.52 -15.17
C VAL A 300 0.53 -0.23 -14.56
N PHE A 301 0.52 0.46 -13.43
CA PHE A 301 1.70 0.82 -12.68
C PHE A 301 1.63 0.21 -11.29
N PHE A 302 2.78 -0.19 -10.76
CA PHE A 302 3.01 -0.36 -9.34
C PHE A 302 4.13 0.57 -8.92
N SER A 303 3.85 1.42 -7.93
CA SER A 303 4.85 2.31 -7.33
C SER A 303 5.68 1.54 -6.31
N GLY A 304 7.00 1.46 -6.55
CA GLY A 304 7.95 0.76 -5.68
C GLY A 304 8.23 1.49 -4.36
N SER A 305 9.41 1.30 -3.77
CA SER A 305 9.79 1.96 -2.52
C SER A 305 9.88 3.49 -2.64
N PRO A 306 9.56 4.26 -1.58
CA PRO A 306 9.70 5.71 -1.62
C PRO A 306 11.16 6.15 -1.76
N TYR A 307 11.39 7.16 -2.60
CA TYR A 307 12.65 7.90 -2.64
C TYR A 307 12.74 8.93 -1.51
N ALA A 308 13.97 9.39 -1.24
CA ALA A 308 14.22 10.42 -0.24
C ALA A 308 13.38 11.68 -0.51
N GLY A 309 12.53 12.04 0.46
CA GLY A 309 11.66 13.22 0.40
C GLY A 309 10.25 12.96 -0.13
N GLN A 310 9.94 11.75 -0.60
CA GLN A 310 8.55 11.35 -0.84
C GLN A 310 7.88 11.06 0.51
N LEU A 311 6.72 11.69 0.75
CA LEU A 311 5.92 11.51 1.96
C LEU A 311 4.67 10.73 1.60
N ARG A 312 4.65 9.43 1.93
CA ARG A 312 3.54 8.52 1.60
C ARG A 312 2.70 8.16 2.82
N ASP A 313 2.43 9.15 3.68
CA ASP A 313 1.56 8.94 4.84
C ASP A 313 0.06 8.99 4.45
N ASN A 314 -0.82 8.72 5.43
CA ASN A 314 -2.26 8.75 5.22
C ASN A 314 -2.79 10.09 4.70
N ALA A 315 -2.13 11.22 4.99
CA ALA A 315 -2.55 12.55 4.56
C ALA A 315 -2.10 12.86 3.12
N ASN A 316 -1.27 12.02 2.51
CA ASN A 316 -0.63 12.26 1.22
C ASN A 316 -0.88 11.15 0.19
N LYS A 317 -1.73 10.16 0.50
CA LYS A 317 -2.07 9.05 -0.40
C LYS A 317 -2.75 9.48 -1.71
N ASP A 318 -3.31 10.68 -1.78
CA ASP A 318 -3.91 11.26 -2.99
C ASP A 318 -2.88 11.98 -3.89
N ASN A 319 -1.69 12.28 -3.36
CA ASN A 319 -0.65 12.98 -4.10
C ASN A 319 0.25 12.01 -4.87
N VAL A 320 -0.12 11.78 -6.14
CA VAL A 320 0.58 10.87 -7.05
C VAL A 320 2.06 11.20 -7.25
N ALA A 321 2.50 12.45 -7.02
CA ALA A 321 3.91 12.83 -7.12
C ALA A 321 4.80 12.18 -6.06
N PHE A 322 4.20 11.65 -4.98
CA PHE A 322 4.90 10.84 -4.01
C PHE A 322 5.02 9.38 -4.41
N TYR A 323 4.29 8.91 -5.41
CA TYR A 323 4.24 7.50 -5.81
C TYR A 323 4.91 7.24 -7.16
N LEU A 324 4.62 8.04 -8.18
CA LEU A 324 5.10 7.76 -9.54
C LEU A 324 6.31 8.62 -9.89
N GLU A 325 7.32 8.01 -10.48
CA GLU A 325 8.58 8.68 -10.80
C GLU A 325 8.80 8.87 -12.30
N ASN A 326 10.02 9.28 -12.67
CA ASN A 326 10.43 9.50 -14.06
C ASN A 326 9.54 10.47 -14.86
N GLY A 327 8.87 11.39 -14.17
CA GLY A 327 7.94 12.34 -14.79
C GLY A 327 6.50 11.82 -14.94
N ASN A 328 6.25 10.52 -14.70
CA ASN A 328 4.93 9.90 -14.86
C ASN A 328 3.85 10.63 -14.05
N ALA A 329 4.15 11.07 -12.83
CA ALA A 329 3.21 11.85 -12.01
C ALA A 329 2.75 13.15 -12.67
N GLY A 330 3.53 13.74 -13.58
CA GLY A 330 3.18 14.97 -14.31
C GLY A 330 2.07 14.76 -15.35
N ASP A 331 1.89 13.53 -15.81
CA ASP A 331 0.84 13.15 -16.76
C ASP A 331 -0.47 12.76 -16.07
N PHE A 332 -0.46 12.49 -14.76
CA PHE A 332 -1.67 12.20 -13.99
C PHE A 332 -2.47 13.47 -13.67
N THR A 333 -3.80 13.47 -13.75
CA THR A 333 -4.77 12.36 -13.94
C THR A 333 -5.10 12.03 -15.40
N ASP A 334 -4.26 12.47 -16.35
CA ASP A 334 -4.41 12.29 -17.80
C ASP A 334 -5.79 12.70 -18.32
N ALA A 335 -6.07 14.00 -18.26
CA ALA A 335 -7.35 14.55 -18.69
C ALA A 335 -7.68 14.25 -20.17
N GLY A 336 -6.68 13.96 -21.01
CA GLY A 336 -6.83 13.70 -22.44
C GLY A 336 -6.90 12.22 -22.80
N GLY A 337 -6.47 11.31 -21.92
CA GLY A 337 -6.26 9.89 -22.21
C GLY A 337 -5.16 9.70 -23.24
N ASN A 338 -4.20 10.62 -23.25
CA ASN A 338 -3.10 10.69 -24.22
C ASN A 338 -1.77 11.02 -23.54
N GLY A 339 -1.64 10.69 -22.26
CA GLY A 339 -0.44 10.86 -21.47
C GLY A 339 0.76 10.13 -22.07
N VAL A 340 1.93 10.73 -21.91
CA VAL A 340 3.20 10.18 -22.39
C VAL A 340 4.00 9.73 -21.18
N TYR A 341 3.91 8.45 -20.88
CA TYR A 341 4.57 7.86 -19.74
C TYR A 341 5.96 7.36 -20.11
N SER A 342 6.84 7.27 -19.13
CA SER A 342 8.18 6.74 -19.26
C SER A 342 8.30 5.45 -18.47
N THR A 343 8.97 4.46 -19.04
CA THR A 343 9.23 3.20 -18.34
C THR A 343 10.17 3.37 -17.17
N ALA A 344 10.25 2.33 -16.34
CA ALA A 344 11.31 2.16 -15.37
C ALA A 344 12.67 2.45 -16.01
N SER A 345 13.38 3.42 -15.45
CA SER A 345 14.79 3.60 -15.76
C SER A 345 15.54 2.33 -15.36
N ALA A 346 16.51 1.89 -16.16
CA ALA A 346 17.41 0.81 -15.76
C ALA A 346 18.23 1.17 -14.51
N ASP A 347 18.27 2.46 -14.15
CA ASP A 347 18.78 2.94 -12.87
C ASP A 347 17.63 3.00 -11.84
N PRO A 348 17.59 2.09 -10.85
CA PRO A 348 16.60 2.11 -9.79
C PRO A 348 16.73 3.33 -8.86
N ALA A 349 17.72 4.21 -9.05
CA ALA A 349 17.76 5.52 -8.41
C ALA A 349 16.87 6.57 -9.10
N ILE A 350 16.35 6.27 -10.30
CA ILE A 350 15.54 7.20 -11.12
C ILE A 350 14.06 6.81 -11.09
N SER A 351 13.76 5.51 -11.16
CA SER A 351 12.40 4.98 -11.00
C SER A 351 12.47 3.52 -10.58
N ASN A 352 11.59 3.12 -9.68
CA ASN A 352 11.38 1.73 -9.30
C ASN A 352 9.94 1.28 -9.57
N ASP A 353 9.22 2.08 -10.38
CA ASP A 353 7.90 1.74 -10.89
C ASP A 353 7.96 0.45 -11.71
N ILE A 354 7.01 -0.45 -11.50
CA ILE A 354 6.79 -1.62 -12.34
C ILE A 354 5.63 -1.31 -13.28
N MET A 355 5.79 -1.55 -14.58
CA MET A 355 4.80 -1.18 -15.58
C MET A 355 4.47 -2.33 -16.52
N PHE A 356 3.18 -2.58 -16.71
CA PHE A 356 2.68 -3.47 -17.74
C PHE A 356 1.70 -2.72 -18.63
N CYS A 357 1.81 -2.97 -19.93
CA CYS A 357 1.10 -2.25 -20.97
C CYS A 357 0.12 -3.19 -21.67
N LEU A 358 -1.04 -2.68 -22.07
CA LEU A 358 -2.00 -3.41 -22.89
C LEU A 358 -1.92 -2.93 -24.33
N THR A 359 -1.63 -3.84 -25.27
CA THR A 359 -1.37 -3.47 -26.67
C THR A 359 -2.56 -2.77 -27.32
N ASP A 360 -2.27 -1.77 -28.16
CA ASP A 360 -3.22 -1.15 -29.07
C ASP A 360 -3.61 -2.12 -30.21
N GLN A 361 -4.54 -3.02 -29.92
CA GLN A 361 -5.11 -3.99 -30.87
C GLN A 361 -6.59 -4.20 -30.60
N ALA A 362 -7.28 -4.88 -31.55
CA ALA A 362 -8.68 -5.25 -31.40
C ALA A 362 -8.93 -6.20 -30.20
N ASN A 363 -7.92 -7.00 -29.85
CA ASN A 363 -7.88 -7.78 -28.62
C ASN A 363 -6.60 -7.38 -27.86
N PRO A 364 -6.67 -6.41 -26.94
CA PRO A 364 -5.51 -5.99 -26.17
C PRO A 364 -4.88 -7.18 -25.42
N ALA A 365 -3.56 -7.28 -25.48
CA ALA A 365 -2.78 -8.28 -24.76
C ALA A 365 -1.77 -7.58 -23.84
N VAL A 366 -1.46 -8.22 -22.72
CA VAL A 366 -0.47 -7.69 -21.76
C VAL A 366 0.94 -7.90 -22.32
N VAL A 367 1.75 -6.85 -22.25
CA VAL A 367 3.18 -6.84 -22.52
C VAL A 367 3.90 -6.07 -21.43
N ALA A 368 5.19 -6.34 -21.22
CA ALA A 368 6.02 -5.42 -20.45
C ALA A 368 6.11 -4.10 -21.22
N CYS A 369 5.99 -3.00 -20.49
CA CYS A 369 6.53 -1.72 -20.97
C CYS A 369 8.07 -1.78 -20.82
#